data_AF-A0A932NGB7-F1
#
_entry.id   AF-A0A932NGB7-F1
#
_cell.length_a   1.000
_cell.length_b   1.000
_cell.length_c   1.000
_cell.angle_alpha   90.00
_cell.angle_beta   90.00
_cell.angle_gamma   90.00
#
_symmetry.space_group_name_H-M   'P 1'
#
loop_
_entity.id
_entity.type
_entity.pdbx_description
1 polymer ?
#
loop_
_entity_poly.entity_id
_entity_poly.type
_entity_poly.pdbx_seq_one_letter_code
_entity_poly.pdbx_strand_id
1 'polypeptide(L)'
;HKGILFRVYVSNDFRGQGIAKKLIGELIERVKQIADIEQINLTVIATNDNAKKLYEKFGFVTFGSESNAIKWKGNYFTEDQMTLKLR
;
A
#
# COMPACT_ATOMS: atom_id res chain seq x y z
N HIS A 1 6.33 17.03 1.02
CA HIS A 1 6.72 16.06 -0.04
C HIS A 1 5.99 14.73 0.15
N LYS A 2 5.84 13.89 -0.88
CA LYS A 2 5.19 12.56 -0.75
C LYS A 2 6.18 11.41 -0.96
N GLY A 3 6.09 10.39 -0.13
CA GLY A 3 6.72 9.09 -0.38
C GLY A 3 5.82 8.18 -1.22
N ILE A 4 6.43 7.26 -1.97
CA ILE A 4 5.70 6.24 -2.73
C ILE A 4 6.10 4.87 -2.17
N LEU A 5 5.14 4.16 -1.58
CA LEU A 5 5.30 2.75 -1.24
C LEU A 5 5.04 1.93 -2.49
N PHE A 6 6.12 1.62 -3.21
CA PHE A 6 6.01 1.06 -4.56
C PHE A 6 5.63 -0.43 -4.58
N ARG A 7 6.33 -1.28 -3.80
CA ARG A 7 6.09 -2.73 -3.78
C ARG A 7 6.30 -3.31 -2.41
N VAL A 8 5.40 -4.22 -2.04
CA VAL A 8 5.45 -5.00 -0.81
C VAL A 8 5.20 -6.44 -1.18
N TYR A 9 6.06 -7.34 -0.73
CA TYR A 9 5.95 -8.75 -1.02
C TYR A 9 6.38 -9.58 0.18
N VAL A 10 5.63 -10.64 0.43
CA VAL A 10 5.99 -11.71 1.37
C VAL A 10 5.86 -13.02 0.61
N SER A 11 6.92 -13.84 0.66
CA SER A 11 6.93 -15.18 0.07
C SER A 11 5.75 -16.00 0.59
N ASN A 12 5.20 -16.88 -0.25
CA ASN A 12 4.00 -17.67 0.06
C ASN A 12 4.13 -18.42 1.39
N ASP A 13 5.28 -19.04 1.64
CA ASP A 13 5.56 -19.85 2.85
C ASP A 13 5.50 -19.04 4.16
N PHE A 14 5.55 -17.72 4.06
CA PHE A 14 5.64 -16.81 5.20
C PHE A 14 4.41 -15.88 5.33
N ARG A 15 3.38 -16.07 4.48
CA ARG A 15 2.12 -15.31 4.58
C ARG A 15 1.30 -15.75 5.78
N GLY A 16 0.36 -14.92 6.20
CA GLY A 16 -0.49 -15.18 7.38
C GLY A 16 0.20 -14.99 8.74
N GLN A 17 1.53 -14.81 8.76
CA GLN A 17 2.32 -14.67 10.00
C GLN A 17 2.52 -13.20 10.44
N GLY A 18 1.79 -12.26 9.84
CA GLY A 18 1.86 -10.83 10.19
C GLY A 18 3.14 -10.11 9.73
N ILE A 19 3.97 -10.71 8.87
CA ILE A 19 5.23 -10.11 8.40
C ILE A 19 5.01 -8.81 7.64
N ALA A 20 4.04 -8.77 6.71
CA ALA A 20 3.71 -7.55 5.99
C ALA A 20 3.31 -6.42 6.95
N LYS A 21 2.56 -6.72 8.02
CA LYS A 21 2.22 -5.75 9.06
C LYS A 21 3.47 -5.20 9.74
N LYS A 22 4.44 -6.04 10.10
CA LYS A 22 5.71 -5.61 10.71
C LYS A 22 6.51 -4.72 9.75
N LEU A 23 6.64 -5.12 8.49
CA LEU A 23 7.36 -4.35 7.46
C LEU A 23 6.75 -2.96 7.24
N ILE A 24 5.42 -2.87 7.11
CA ILE A 24 4.73 -1.60 6.92
C ILE A 24 4.80 -0.72 8.16
N GLY A 25 4.62 -1.29 9.35
CA GLY A 25 4.74 -0.56 10.61
C GLY A 25 6.12 0.08 10.76
N GLU A 26 7.18 -0.70 10.58
CA GLU A 26 8.56 -0.19 10.66
C GLU A 26 8.85 0.88 9.60
N LEU A 27 8.37 0.68 8.37
CA LEU A 27 8.50 1.67 7.30
C LEU A 27 7.85 3.00 7.68
N ILE A 28 6.62 2.97 8.21
CA ILE A 28 5.89 4.19 8.60
C ILE A 28 6.64 4.92 9.71
N GLU A 29 7.11 4.19 10.74
CA GLU A 29 7.89 4.79 11.82
C GLU A 29 9.18 5.44 11.30
N ARG A 30 9.89 4.79 10.38
CA ARG A 30 11.07 5.39 9.74
C ARG A 30 10.73 6.64 8.92
N VAL A 31 9.65 6.61 8.14
CA VAL A 31 9.26 7.75 7.29
C VAL A 31 8.82 8.95 8.13
N LYS A 32 8.16 8.74 9.29
CA LYS A 32 7.80 9.82 10.21
C LYS A 32 9.01 10.61 10.72
N GLN A 33 10.20 10.00 10.78
CA GLN A 33 11.44 10.69 11.17
C GLN A 33 12.03 11.56 10.05
N ILE A 34 11.49 11.50 8.83
CA ILE A 34 11.95 12.30 7.69
C ILE A 34 11.12 13.57 7.62
N ALA A 35 11.71 14.69 8.04
CA ALA A 35 11.04 15.98 8.23
C ALA A 35 10.35 16.57 6.99
N ASP A 36 10.66 16.12 5.77
CA ASP A 36 10.04 16.68 4.55
C ASP A 36 8.90 15.82 3.97
N ILE A 37 8.69 14.60 4.48
CA ILE A 37 7.64 13.69 4.00
C ILE A 37 6.35 13.90 4.80
N GLU A 38 5.29 14.27 4.10
CA GLU A 38 3.99 14.63 4.69
C GLU A 38 2.94 13.53 4.47
N GLN A 39 3.14 12.68 3.46
CA GLN A 39 2.24 11.57 3.17
C GLN A 39 2.95 10.43 2.45
N ILE A 40 2.35 9.24 2.52
CA ILE A 40 2.76 8.04 1.79
C ILE A 40 1.62 7.63 0.87
N ASN A 41 1.91 7.50 -0.43
CA ASN A 41 0.96 6.99 -1.41
C ASN A 41 1.33 5.56 -1.83
N LEU A 42 0.32 4.76 -2.15
CA LEU A 42 0.48 3.45 -2.76
C LEU A 42 -0.63 3.19 -3.78
N THR A 43 -0.40 2.23 -4.65
CA THR A 43 -1.45 1.59 -5.44
C THR A 43 -1.62 0.14 -5.00
N VAL A 44 -2.84 -0.37 -5.14
CA VAL A 44 -3.17 -1.77 -4.84
C VAL A 44 -4.25 -2.23 -5.81
N ILE A 45 -4.14 -3.45 -6.33
CA ILE A 45 -5.21 -4.04 -7.14
C ILE A 45 -6.52 -4.00 -6.33
N ALA A 46 -7.59 -3.44 -6.90
CA ALA A 46 -8.83 -3.13 -6.20
C ALA A 46 -9.49 -4.36 -5.55
N THR A 47 -9.28 -5.56 -6.13
CA THR A 47 -9.78 -6.85 -5.64
C THR A 47 -8.86 -7.53 -4.60
N ASN A 48 -7.72 -6.91 -4.26
CA ASN A 48 -6.80 -7.43 -3.25
C ASN A 48 -7.20 -6.98 -1.84
N ASP A 49 -8.34 -7.49 -1.36
CA ASP A 49 -8.93 -7.13 -0.06
C ASP A 49 -7.99 -7.33 1.12
N ASN A 50 -7.11 -8.35 1.05
CA ASN A 50 -6.15 -8.63 2.10
C ASN A 50 -5.12 -7.49 2.25
N ALA A 51 -4.61 -6.96 1.13
CA ALA A 51 -3.69 -5.83 1.15
C ALA A 51 -4.41 -4.54 1.56
N LYS A 52 -5.61 -4.27 1.03
CA LYS A 52 -6.41 -3.10 1.38
C LYS A 52 -6.69 -3.04 2.89
N LYS A 53 -7.22 -4.13 3.46
CA LYS A 53 -7.46 -4.24 4.92
C LYS A 53 -6.19 -4.09 5.74
N LEU A 54 -5.04 -4.51 5.23
CA LEU A 54 -3.76 -4.28 5.91
C LEU A 54 -3.41 -2.79 5.93
N TYR A 55 -3.51 -2.09 4.80
CA TYR A 55 -3.19 -0.67 4.71
C TYR A 55 -4.20 0.18 5.48
N GLU A 56 -5.49 -0.14 5.43
CA GLU A 56 -6.55 0.53 6.21
C GLU A 56 -6.27 0.49 7.72
N LYS A 57 -5.71 -0.61 8.24
CA LYS A 57 -5.31 -0.72 9.66
C LYS A 57 -4.19 0.25 10.05
N PHE A 58 -3.43 0.76 9.09
CA PHE A 58 -2.43 1.80 9.31
C PHE A 58 -2.96 3.22 9.05
N GLY A 59 -4.25 3.36 8.73
CA GLY A 59 -4.89 4.65 8.46
C GLY A 59 -4.79 5.10 7.00
N PHE A 60 -4.38 4.23 6.08
CA PHE A 60 -4.48 4.55 4.65
C PHE A 60 -5.94 4.64 4.24
N VAL A 61 -6.25 5.64 3.40
CA VAL A 61 -7.57 5.84 2.81
C VAL A 61 -7.48 5.86 1.29
N THR A 62 -8.45 5.25 0.61
CA THR A 62 -8.56 5.32 -0.85
C THR A 62 -8.99 6.72 -1.28
N PHE A 63 -8.29 7.31 -2.24
CA PHE A 63 -8.62 8.63 -2.79
C PHE A 63 -8.91 8.60 -4.30
N GLY A 64 -8.67 7.48 -4.97
CA GLY A 64 -8.94 7.31 -6.39
C GLY A 64 -8.86 5.84 -6.79
N SER A 65 -9.45 5.54 -7.95
CA SER A 65 -9.35 4.22 -8.59
C SER A 65 -9.09 4.42 -10.07
N GLU A 66 -8.15 3.66 -10.62
CA GLU A 66 -7.77 3.69 -12.02
C GLU A 66 -8.22 2.39 -12.69
N SER A 67 -9.31 2.48 -13.46
CA SER A 67 -9.83 1.36 -14.24
C SER A 67 -8.82 0.93 -15.31
N ASN A 68 -8.66 -0.38 -15.48
CA ASN A 68 -7.74 -0.97 -16.47
C ASN A 68 -6.27 -0.55 -16.30
N ALA A 69 -5.85 -0.17 -15.09
CA ALA A 69 -4.48 0.24 -14.75
C ALA A 69 -3.41 -0.81 -15.11
N ILE A 70 -3.73 -2.10 -14.94
CA ILE A 70 -2.82 -3.19 -15.28
C ILE A 70 -3.45 -4.07 -16.36
N LYS A 71 -2.69 -4.36 -17.42
CA LYS A 71 -2.99 -5.43 -18.38
C LYS A 71 -2.06 -6.62 -18.14
N TRP A 72 -2.62 -7.77 -17.77
CA TRP A 72 -1.84 -8.99 -17.55
C TRP A 72 -2.59 -10.22 -18.05
N LYS A 73 -1.90 -11.03 -18.88
CA LYS A 73 -2.44 -12.24 -19.55
C LYS A 73 -3.86 -12.04 -20.11
N GLY A 74 -4.07 -10.96 -20.86
CA GLY A 74 -5.36 -10.66 -21.50
C GLY A 74 -6.44 -10.09 -20.58
N ASN A 75 -6.18 -9.98 -19.28
CA ASN A 75 -7.10 -9.40 -18.31
C ASN A 75 -6.67 -7.99 -17.93
N TYR A 76 -7.65 -7.17 -17.56
CA TYR A 76 -7.43 -5.83 -17.03
C TYR A 76 -7.80 -5.79 -15.55
N PHE A 77 -7.00 -5.07 -14.76
CA PHE A 77 -7.20 -4.92 -13.33
C PHE A 77 -7.25 -3.43 -12.98
N THR A 78 -8.22 -3.08 -12.15
CA THR A 78 -8.31 -1.75 -11.53
C THR A 78 -7.31 -1.65 -10.39
N GLU A 79 -6.62 -0.52 -10.27
CA GLU A 79 -5.84 -0.18 -9.07
C GLU A 79 -6.55 0.89 -8.26
N ASP A 80 -6.65 0.68 -6.95
CA ASP A 80 -7.00 1.71 -5.99
C ASP A 80 -5.74 2.46 -5.55
N GLN A 81 -5.84 3.78 -5.52
CA GLN A 81 -4.81 4.68 -5.00
C GLN A 81 -5.15 5.02 -3.55
N MET A 82 -4.23 4.71 -2.64
CA MET A 82 -4.41 4.97 -1.21
C MET A 82 -3.35 5.92 -0.68
N THR A 83 -3.72 6.74 0.31
CA THR A 83 -2.83 7.70 0.96
C THR A 83 -2.89 7.56 2.47
N LEU A 84 -1.74 7.66 3.12
CA LEU A 84 -1.60 7.88 4.56
C LEU A 84 -0.98 9.25 4.76
N LYS A 85 -1.75 10.16 5.38
CA LYS A 85 -1.22 11.44 5.85
C LYS A 85 -0.43 11.23 7.14
N LEU A 86 0.75 11.82 7.21
CA LEU A 86 1.61 11.81 8.40
C LEU A 86 1.49 13.11 9.20
N ARG A 87 0.88 14.15 8.60
CA ARG A 87 0.67 15.50 9.13
C ARG A 87 -0.64 16.07 8.60
#